data_AF-A0A4W2IC55-F1
#
_entry.id   AF-A0A4W2IC55-F1
#
_cell.length_a   1.000
_cell.length_b   1.000
_cell.length_c   1.000
_cell.angle_alpha   90.00
_cell.angle_beta   90.00
_cell.angle_gamma   90.00
#
_symmetry.space_group_name_H-M   'P 1'
#
loop_
_entity.id
_entity.type
_entity.pdbx_description
1 polymer ?
#
loop_
_entity_poly.entity_id
_entity_poly.type
_entity_poly.pdbx_seq_one_letter_code
_entity_poly.pdbx_strand_id
1 'polypeptide(L)'
;MSDKTDHEARKMYDDAVEAIEKHLIRKSRGGLTFIGEWKNGHLEKKMGHLACFAGGMFVLGADGSRMDKAGHYLELGAEIARTCHESYDRTALKLGPESFKFDGAVEAVAVRQAEKYYILRPEVIETYWYLWRFTHDPRYREWGWEAALAIEKYCRVSGGFSGVKDVYSSTPTHDDVQQSFFLAETLNC
;
A
#
# COMPACT_ATOMS: atom_id res chain seq x y z
N MET A 1 -5.64 -20.32 -8.60
CA MET A 1 -5.60 -20.36 -10.07
C MET A 1 -5.33 -21.77 -10.59
N SER A 2 -4.24 -22.44 -10.18
CA SER A 2 -3.95 -23.84 -10.52
C SER A 2 -4.59 -24.87 -9.57
N ASP A 3 -5.63 -24.48 -8.82
CA ASP A 3 -6.17 -25.30 -7.72
C ASP A 3 -5.10 -25.86 -6.75
N LYS A 4 -4.08 -25.02 -6.45
CA LYS A 4 -2.93 -25.34 -5.57
C LYS A 4 -2.04 -26.50 -6.06
N THR A 5 -2.14 -26.93 -7.33
CA THR A 5 -1.28 -28.00 -7.88
C THR A 5 0.04 -27.51 -8.46
N ASP A 6 0.20 -26.21 -8.69
CA ASP A 6 1.46 -25.63 -9.14
C ASP A 6 2.42 -25.41 -7.96
N HIS A 7 3.13 -26.49 -7.61
CA HIS A 7 4.06 -26.50 -6.48
C HIS A 7 5.34 -25.71 -6.75
N GLU A 8 5.74 -25.55 -8.02
CA GLU A 8 6.90 -24.73 -8.39
C GLU A 8 6.60 -23.25 -8.12
N ALA A 9 5.45 -22.76 -8.57
CA ALA A 9 5.01 -21.40 -8.29
C ALA A 9 4.89 -21.14 -6.78
N ARG A 10 4.36 -22.11 -6.00
CA ARG A 10 4.29 -21.97 -4.54
C ARG A 10 5.68 -21.85 -3.90
N LYS A 11 6.62 -22.71 -4.30
CA LYS A 11 7.99 -22.66 -3.78
C LYS A 11 8.68 -21.34 -4.14
N MET A 12 8.53 -20.87 -5.37
CA MET A 12 9.08 -19.58 -5.80
C MET A 12 8.54 -18.42 -4.98
N TYR A 13 7.23 -18.41 -4.70
CA TYR A 13 6.60 -17.41 -3.84
C TYR A 13 7.18 -17.46 -2.42
N ASP A 14 7.24 -18.63 -1.80
CA ASP A 14 7.73 -18.79 -0.43
C ASP A 14 9.19 -18.36 -0.28
N ASP A 15 10.07 -18.83 -1.18
CA ASP A 15 11.49 -18.49 -1.16
C ASP A 15 11.69 -16.97 -1.35
N ALA A 16 10.89 -16.33 -2.20
CA ALA A 16 10.96 -14.89 -2.44
C ALA A 16 10.47 -14.08 -1.24
N VAL A 17 9.36 -14.46 -0.62
CA VAL A 17 8.83 -13.77 0.57
C VAL A 17 9.81 -13.87 1.74
N GLU A 18 10.40 -15.05 1.98
CA GLU A 18 11.42 -15.21 3.03
C GLU A 18 12.62 -14.30 2.80
N ALA A 19 13.07 -14.15 1.56
CA ALA A 19 14.15 -13.22 1.21
C ALA A 19 13.75 -11.75 1.41
N ILE A 20 12.52 -11.37 1.02
CA ILE A 20 11.97 -10.02 1.20
C ILE A 20 11.89 -9.67 2.70
N GLU A 21 11.37 -10.57 3.53
CA GLU A 21 11.30 -10.37 4.98
C GLU A 21 12.69 -10.16 5.59
N LYS A 22 13.63 -11.01 5.22
CA LYS A 22 15.00 -10.95 5.74
C LYS A 22 15.72 -9.66 5.32
N HIS A 23 15.59 -9.25 4.07
CA HIS A 23 16.46 -8.22 3.49
C HIS A 23 15.80 -6.84 3.38
N LEU A 24 14.49 -6.78 3.17
CA LEU A 24 13.78 -5.55 2.80
C LEU A 24 12.82 -5.05 3.89
N ILE A 25 12.21 -5.96 4.65
CA ILE A 25 11.26 -5.56 5.69
C ILE A 25 11.99 -5.07 6.93
N ARG A 26 11.66 -3.86 7.38
CA ARG A 26 12.21 -3.24 8.59
C ARG A 26 11.11 -2.54 9.37
N LYS A 27 11.40 -2.27 10.64
CA LYS A 27 10.55 -1.43 11.49
C LYS A 27 11.22 -0.07 11.69
N SER A 28 10.45 0.99 11.50
CA SER A 28 10.86 2.37 11.76
C SER A 28 10.94 2.65 13.27
N ARG A 29 11.38 3.86 13.65
CA ARG A 29 11.56 4.21 15.07
C ARG A 29 10.22 4.34 15.80
N GLY A 30 9.19 4.86 15.13
CA GLY A 30 7.81 4.93 15.59
C GLY A 30 7.06 3.60 15.46
N GLY A 31 7.74 2.53 15.05
CA GLY A 31 7.17 1.18 15.06
C GLY A 31 6.40 0.80 13.79
N LEU A 32 6.42 1.60 12.72
CA LEU A 32 5.82 1.23 11.42
C LEU A 32 6.68 0.21 10.68
N THR A 33 6.04 -0.86 10.19
CA THR A 33 6.68 -1.91 9.39
C THR A 33 6.63 -1.56 7.91
N PHE A 34 7.78 -1.47 7.24
CA PHE A 34 7.86 -1.05 5.84
C PHE A 34 8.73 -2.00 5.01
N ILE A 35 8.49 -2.02 3.70
CA ILE A 35 9.32 -2.73 2.71
C ILE A 35 10.26 -1.71 2.06
N GLY A 36 11.54 -1.77 2.40
CA GLY A 36 12.55 -0.87 1.85
C GLY A 36 13.01 -1.27 0.44
N GLU A 37 13.61 -0.34 -0.28
CA GLU A 37 14.21 -0.58 -1.59
C GLU A 37 15.67 -1.05 -1.44
N TRP A 38 16.09 -2.07 -2.18
CA TRP A 38 17.49 -2.47 -2.24
C TRP A 38 18.19 -1.84 -3.44
N LYS A 39 19.21 -1.01 -3.17
CA LYS A 39 19.95 -0.29 -4.21
C LYS A 39 21.44 -0.32 -3.94
N ASN A 40 22.21 -0.80 -4.93
CA ASN A 40 23.68 -0.83 -4.88
C ASN A 40 24.24 -1.49 -3.61
N GLY A 41 23.62 -2.57 -3.13
CA GLY A 41 24.07 -3.29 -1.93
C GLY A 41 23.61 -2.67 -0.59
N HIS A 42 22.79 -1.62 -0.62
CA HIS A 42 22.28 -0.94 0.56
C HIS A 42 20.75 -0.88 0.55
N LEU A 43 20.16 -0.98 1.74
CA LEU A 43 18.73 -0.79 1.94
C LEU A 43 18.43 0.71 2.07
N GLU A 44 17.67 1.25 1.12
CA GLU A 44 17.06 2.57 1.22
C GLU A 44 15.77 2.48 2.04
N LYS A 45 15.65 3.31 3.07
CA LYS A 45 14.46 3.39 3.94
C LYS A 45 13.34 4.20 3.28
N LYS A 46 12.87 3.68 2.15
CA LYS A 46 11.86 4.27 1.28
C LYS A 46 10.92 3.15 0.83
N MET A 47 9.63 3.44 0.80
CA MET A 47 8.60 2.53 0.32
C MET A 47 7.70 3.29 -0.67
N GLY A 48 7.36 2.64 -1.78
CA GLY A 48 6.43 3.19 -2.76
C GLY A 48 4.98 2.84 -2.42
N HIS A 49 4.04 3.65 -2.91
CA HIS A 49 2.61 3.35 -2.91
C HIS A 49 2.34 2.00 -3.54
N LEU A 50 3.02 1.71 -4.66
CA LEU A 50 2.97 0.40 -5.32
C LEU A 50 3.22 -0.74 -4.34
N ALA A 51 4.24 -0.65 -3.49
CA ALA A 51 4.59 -1.73 -2.54
C ALA A 51 3.50 -2.01 -1.49
N CYS A 52 2.48 -1.15 -1.36
CA CYS A 52 1.34 -1.41 -0.49
C CYS A 52 0.52 -2.62 -0.92
N PHE A 53 0.53 -3.04 -2.19
CA PHE A 53 -0.17 -4.26 -2.65
C PHE A 53 0.28 -5.50 -1.87
N ALA A 54 1.54 -5.48 -1.39
CA ALA A 54 2.15 -6.59 -0.67
C ALA A 54 1.37 -6.95 0.61
N GLY A 55 0.66 -6.00 1.22
CA GLY A 55 -0.20 -6.28 2.37
C GLY A 55 -1.27 -7.32 2.01
N GLY A 56 -2.05 -7.06 0.96
CA GLY A 56 -3.05 -8.01 0.45
C GLY A 56 -2.41 -9.33 -0.03
N MET A 57 -1.25 -9.26 -0.69
CA MET A 57 -0.51 -10.43 -1.13
C MET A 57 -0.12 -11.37 0.04
N PHE A 58 0.43 -10.83 1.14
CA PHE A 58 0.80 -11.63 2.30
C PHE A 58 -0.41 -12.32 2.93
N VAL A 59 -1.52 -11.59 3.09
CA VAL A 59 -2.77 -12.13 3.63
C VAL A 59 -3.32 -13.24 2.73
N LEU A 60 -3.36 -13.03 1.42
CA LEU A 60 -3.81 -14.05 0.47
C LEU A 60 -2.90 -15.29 0.51
N GLY A 61 -1.60 -15.09 0.66
CA GLY A 61 -0.61 -16.17 0.81
C GLY A 61 -0.77 -16.99 2.09
N ALA A 62 -1.40 -16.43 3.13
CA ALA A 62 -1.62 -17.09 4.42
C ALA A 62 -2.53 -18.32 4.30
N ASP A 63 -3.57 -18.29 3.46
CA ASP A 63 -4.49 -19.43 3.23
C ASP A 63 -3.80 -20.67 2.64
N GLY A 64 -2.75 -20.46 1.85
CA GLY A 64 -1.94 -21.53 1.28
C GLY A 64 -0.78 -21.98 2.17
N SER A 65 -0.55 -21.32 3.30
CA SER A 65 0.59 -21.55 4.17
C SER A 65 0.28 -22.61 5.23
N ARG A 66 1.33 -23.26 5.76
CA ARG A 66 1.19 -24.11 6.96
C ARG A 66 0.64 -23.26 8.12
N MET A 67 -0.15 -23.87 9.02
CA MET A 67 -0.85 -23.15 10.10
C MET A 67 0.07 -22.31 10.99
N ASP A 68 1.33 -22.71 11.16
CA ASP A 68 2.35 -21.99 11.91
C ASP A 68 2.83 -20.69 11.23
N LYS A 69 2.71 -20.58 9.90
CA LYS A 69 3.06 -19.38 9.13
C LYS A 69 1.85 -18.53 8.75
N ALA A 70 0.63 -19.09 8.75
CA ALA A 70 -0.57 -18.37 8.37
C ALA A 70 -0.84 -17.14 9.25
N GLY A 71 -0.70 -17.28 10.57
CA GLY A 71 -0.84 -16.16 11.52
C GLY A 71 0.19 -15.06 11.29
N HIS A 72 1.44 -15.44 11.03
CA HIS A 72 2.55 -14.52 10.75
C HIS A 72 2.27 -13.66 9.51
N TYR A 73 1.85 -14.26 8.40
CA TYR A 73 1.56 -13.50 7.18
C TYR A 73 0.31 -12.62 7.30
N LEU A 74 -0.68 -13.03 8.09
CA LEU A 74 -1.84 -12.19 8.39
C LEU A 74 -1.43 -10.94 9.19
N GLU A 75 -0.58 -11.11 10.20
CA GLU A 75 -0.04 -10.00 11.00
C GLU A 75 0.85 -9.08 10.15
N LEU A 76 1.75 -9.66 9.35
CA LEU A 76 2.61 -8.89 8.45
C LEU A 76 1.78 -8.07 7.46
N GLY A 77 0.73 -8.66 6.87
CA GLY A 77 -0.19 -7.95 5.99
C GLY A 77 -0.90 -6.78 6.69
N ALA A 78 -1.38 -6.99 7.92
CA ALA A 78 -2.00 -5.93 8.72
C ALA A 78 -1.01 -4.80 9.08
N GLU A 79 0.25 -5.13 9.36
CA GLU A 79 1.31 -4.17 9.67
C GLU A 79 1.72 -3.33 8.44
N ILE A 80 1.75 -3.94 7.25
CA ILE A 80 1.93 -3.20 5.99
C ILE A 80 0.74 -2.28 5.73
N ALA A 81 -0.48 -2.78 5.90
CA ALA A 81 -1.70 -1.97 5.71
C ALA A 81 -1.73 -0.76 6.65
N ARG A 82 -1.36 -0.95 7.93
CA ARG A 82 -1.24 0.14 8.89
C ARG A 82 -0.23 1.19 8.43
N THR A 83 0.92 0.77 7.92
CA THR A 83 1.96 1.70 7.42
C THR A 83 1.52 2.47 6.18
N CYS A 84 0.82 1.79 5.26
CA CYS A 84 0.24 2.44 4.08
C CYS A 84 -0.90 3.40 4.46
N HIS A 85 -1.75 3.04 5.42
CA HIS A 85 -2.77 3.92 5.97
C HIS A 85 -2.16 5.18 6.61
N GLU A 86 -1.10 5.03 7.40
CA GLU A 86 -0.38 6.17 7.99
C GLU A 86 0.20 7.10 6.91
N SER A 87 0.62 6.57 5.76
CA SER A 87 1.06 7.40 4.63
C SER A 87 -0.06 8.25 4.03
N TYR A 88 -1.31 7.78 4.10
CA TYR A 88 -2.50 8.54 3.70
C TYR A 88 -2.83 9.57 4.78
N ASP A 89 -2.92 9.14 6.05
CA ASP A 89 -3.39 9.97 7.16
C ASP A 89 -2.48 11.18 7.43
N ARG A 90 -1.17 11.04 7.18
CA ARG A 90 -0.17 12.10 7.37
C ARG A 90 -0.16 13.17 6.27
N THR A 91 -1.07 13.10 5.30
CA THR A 91 -1.16 14.07 4.20
C THR A 91 -2.30 15.05 4.42
N ALA A 92 -2.25 16.20 3.75
CA ALA A 92 -3.32 17.20 3.83
C ALA A 92 -4.59 16.72 3.12
N LEU A 93 -4.42 15.96 2.03
CA LEU A 93 -5.53 15.45 1.21
C LEU A 93 -6.07 14.10 1.66
N LYS A 94 -5.45 13.43 2.66
CA LYS A 94 -5.79 12.06 3.07
C LYS A 94 -5.65 11.04 1.93
N LEU A 95 -4.67 11.28 1.05
CA LEU A 95 -4.29 10.43 -0.08
C LEU A 95 -2.77 10.25 -0.03
N GLY A 96 -2.28 9.02 -0.16
CA GLY A 96 -0.86 8.72 -0.01
C GLY A 96 -0.02 9.22 -1.20
N PRO A 97 1.23 9.65 -0.96
CA PRO A 97 2.14 10.01 -2.03
C PRO A 97 2.67 8.77 -2.76
N GLU A 98 3.22 8.94 -3.97
CA GLU A 98 3.85 7.86 -4.75
C GLU A 98 4.92 7.11 -3.97
N SER A 99 5.68 7.80 -3.13
CA SER A 99 6.63 7.14 -2.22
C SER A 99 6.90 7.95 -0.97
N PHE A 100 7.22 7.25 0.11
CA PHE A 100 7.40 7.82 1.45
C PHE A 100 8.62 7.23 2.15
N LYS A 101 9.23 8.00 3.04
CA LYS A 101 10.49 7.67 3.71
C LYS A 101 10.33 7.33 5.20
N PHE A 102 11.35 6.65 5.71
CA PHE A 102 11.51 6.23 7.11
C PHE A 102 12.93 6.55 7.62
N ASP A 103 13.44 7.74 7.31
CA ASP A 103 14.67 8.24 7.92
C ASP A 103 14.32 8.91 9.27
N GLY A 104 15.23 8.93 10.24
CA GLY A 104 14.87 9.24 11.64
C GLY A 104 14.21 10.62 11.91
N ALA A 105 14.07 11.48 10.89
CA ALA A 105 13.35 12.74 10.94
C ALA A 105 11.90 12.65 10.43
N VAL A 106 11.58 11.71 9.53
CA VAL A 106 10.23 11.54 8.95
C VAL A 106 9.85 10.06 8.83
N GLU A 107 8.59 9.76 9.07
CA GLU A 107 8.05 8.42 8.87
C GLU A 107 6.78 8.49 8.03
N ALA A 108 6.67 7.63 7.01
CA ALA A 108 5.52 7.54 6.12
C ALA A 108 5.14 8.88 5.45
N VAL A 109 6.14 9.71 5.11
CA VAL A 109 5.94 11.00 4.40
C VAL A 109 6.90 11.10 3.22
N ALA A 110 6.46 11.71 2.12
CA ALA A 110 7.30 12.00 0.95
C ALA A 110 8.18 13.23 1.20
N VAL A 111 9.47 13.11 0.87
CA VAL A 111 10.44 14.21 1.03
C VAL A 111 10.69 14.95 -0.27
N ARG A 112 10.74 14.24 -1.41
CA ARG A 112 11.03 14.85 -2.71
C ARG A 112 9.75 15.33 -3.37
N GLN A 113 9.77 16.53 -3.97
CA GLN A 113 8.60 17.08 -4.67
C GLN A 113 8.07 16.16 -5.76
N ALA A 114 8.98 15.50 -6.50
CA ALA A 114 8.64 14.57 -7.57
C ALA A 114 7.96 13.28 -7.07
N GLU A 115 7.86 13.05 -5.76
CA GLU A 115 7.31 11.83 -5.17
C GLU A 115 5.99 12.11 -4.41
N LYS A 116 5.52 13.36 -4.34
CA LYS A 116 4.33 13.79 -3.56
C LYS A 116 2.99 13.61 -4.29
N TYR A 117 3.01 13.11 -5.51
CA TYR A 117 1.80 12.99 -6.32
C TYR A 117 0.98 11.75 -5.93
N TYR A 118 -0.31 11.76 -6.27
CA TYR A 118 -1.22 10.61 -6.20
C TYR A 118 -1.99 10.51 -7.52
N ILE A 119 -1.84 9.39 -8.22
CA ILE A 119 -2.41 9.18 -9.57
C ILE A 119 -3.58 8.19 -9.58
N LEU A 120 -4.46 8.25 -8.57
CA LEU A 120 -5.66 7.39 -8.46
C LEU A 120 -5.36 5.90 -8.24
N ARG A 121 -4.18 5.61 -7.68
CA ARG A 121 -3.68 4.24 -7.50
C ARG A 121 -4.53 3.38 -6.54
N PRO A 122 -4.64 2.06 -6.78
CA PRO A 122 -5.50 1.16 -6.02
C PRO A 122 -4.83 0.47 -4.82
N GLU A 123 -3.50 0.33 -4.78
CA GLU A 123 -2.85 -0.77 -4.03
C GLU A 123 -3.09 -0.75 -2.50
N VAL A 124 -3.34 0.44 -1.93
CA VAL A 124 -3.71 0.60 -0.52
C VAL A 124 -5.14 0.10 -0.26
N ILE A 125 -6.09 0.49 -1.11
CA ILE A 125 -7.49 0.08 -1.01
C ILE A 125 -7.63 -1.42 -1.32
N GLU A 126 -6.85 -1.93 -2.28
CA GLU A 126 -6.75 -3.36 -2.58
C GLU A 126 -6.35 -4.16 -1.33
N THR A 127 -5.33 -3.70 -0.62
CA THR A 127 -4.89 -4.34 0.63
C THR A 127 -5.97 -4.32 1.71
N TYR A 128 -6.70 -3.21 1.85
CA TYR A 128 -7.84 -3.15 2.78
C TYR A 128 -8.93 -4.17 2.42
N TRP A 129 -9.20 -4.35 1.12
CA TRP A 129 -10.21 -5.32 0.66
C TRP A 129 -9.83 -6.75 1.05
N TYR A 130 -8.59 -7.17 0.80
CA TYR A 130 -8.10 -8.49 1.23
C TYR A 130 -8.18 -8.62 2.75
N LEU A 131 -7.67 -7.65 3.50
CA LEU A 131 -7.70 -7.73 4.96
C LEU A 131 -9.12 -7.80 5.52
N TRP A 132 -10.06 -7.00 5.03
CA TRP A 132 -11.47 -7.09 5.38
C TRP A 132 -12.02 -8.50 5.09
N ARG A 133 -11.76 -9.07 3.92
CA ARG A 133 -12.28 -10.40 3.53
C ARG A 133 -11.76 -11.53 4.43
N PHE A 134 -10.51 -11.45 4.83
CA PHE A 134 -9.87 -12.50 5.62
C PHE A 134 -10.08 -12.33 7.14
N THR A 135 -10.23 -11.10 7.63
CA THR A 135 -10.32 -10.83 9.08
C THR A 135 -11.70 -10.38 9.55
N HIS A 136 -12.52 -9.79 8.67
CA HIS A 136 -13.75 -9.09 9.01
C HIS A 136 -13.56 -7.97 10.05
N ASP A 137 -12.35 -7.42 10.18
CA ASP A 137 -12.10 -6.28 11.05
C ASP A 137 -12.67 -5.00 10.42
N PRO A 138 -13.64 -4.32 11.06
CA PRO A 138 -14.35 -3.18 10.47
C PRO A 138 -13.44 -2.00 10.12
N ARG A 139 -12.25 -1.88 10.75
CA ARG A 139 -11.31 -0.78 10.48
C ARG A 139 -10.95 -0.65 9.01
N TYR A 140 -10.85 -1.77 8.29
CA TYR A 140 -10.44 -1.76 6.87
C TYR A 140 -11.53 -1.17 5.97
N ARG A 141 -12.81 -1.29 6.37
CA ARG A 141 -13.91 -0.59 5.70
C ARG A 141 -13.92 0.89 6.01
N GLU A 142 -13.62 1.26 7.24
CA GLU A 142 -13.52 2.66 7.67
C GLU A 142 -12.39 3.36 6.90
N TRP A 143 -11.20 2.76 6.85
CA TRP A 143 -10.05 3.29 6.09
C TRP A 143 -10.32 3.36 4.58
N GLY A 144 -11.01 2.36 4.02
CA GLY A 144 -11.45 2.41 2.62
C GLY A 144 -12.45 3.54 2.36
N TRP A 145 -13.37 3.78 3.30
CA TRP A 145 -14.34 4.87 3.21
C TRP A 145 -13.68 6.24 3.31
N GLU A 146 -12.71 6.41 4.20
CA GLU A 146 -11.91 7.64 4.30
C GLU A 146 -11.19 7.96 2.99
N ALA A 147 -10.57 6.95 2.36
CA ALA A 147 -9.95 7.11 1.06
C ALA A 147 -10.96 7.48 -0.04
N ALA A 148 -12.14 6.84 -0.06
CA ALA A 148 -13.20 7.17 -1.02
C ALA A 148 -13.69 8.62 -0.87
N LEU A 149 -13.88 9.09 0.36
CA LEU A 149 -14.23 10.49 0.65
C LEU A 149 -13.14 11.46 0.21
N ALA A 150 -11.87 11.12 0.40
CA ALA A 150 -10.74 11.92 -0.03
C ALA A 150 -10.65 12.02 -1.57
N ILE A 151 -10.82 10.89 -2.28
CA ILE A 151 -10.88 10.84 -3.75
C ILE A 151 -12.04 11.71 -4.25
N GLU A 152 -13.24 11.54 -3.69
CA GLU A 152 -14.43 12.32 -4.06
C GLU A 152 -14.20 13.82 -3.86
N LYS A 153 -13.55 14.21 -2.76
CA LYS A 153 -13.33 15.62 -2.43
C LYS A 153 -12.24 16.28 -3.27
N TYR A 154 -11.14 15.59 -3.57
CA TYR A 154 -9.93 16.21 -4.11
C TYR A 154 -9.57 15.77 -5.53
N CYS A 155 -10.02 14.59 -5.97
CA CYS A 155 -9.74 14.08 -7.31
C CYS A 155 -10.91 14.29 -8.28
N ARG A 156 -12.15 14.47 -7.79
CA ARG A 156 -13.31 14.72 -8.65
C ARG A 156 -13.22 16.08 -9.34
N VAL A 157 -13.47 16.07 -10.65
CA VAL A 157 -13.56 17.24 -11.52
C VAL A 157 -14.87 17.17 -12.33
N SER A 158 -15.20 18.21 -13.10
CA SER A 158 -16.47 18.25 -13.85
C SER A 158 -16.64 17.10 -14.86
N GLY A 159 -15.54 16.60 -15.42
CA GLY A 159 -15.52 15.55 -16.44
C GLY A 159 -15.17 14.14 -15.93
N GLY A 160 -14.93 13.93 -14.64
CA GLY A 160 -14.47 12.64 -14.11
C GLY A 160 -13.57 12.80 -12.88
N PHE A 161 -12.47 12.05 -12.84
CA PHE A 161 -11.47 12.09 -11.78
C PHE A 161 -10.06 12.30 -12.35
N SER A 162 -9.23 13.07 -11.65
CA SER A 162 -7.83 13.30 -12.00
C SER A 162 -6.92 13.06 -10.81
N GLY A 163 -5.69 12.60 -11.07
CA GLY A 163 -4.64 12.58 -10.07
C GLY A 163 -4.27 13.99 -9.59
N VAL A 164 -3.54 14.04 -8.48
CA VAL A 164 -3.09 15.28 -7.85
C VAL A 164 -1.57 15.29 -7.74
N LYS A 165 -0.95 16.44 -8.01
CA LYS A 165 0.52 16.58 -8.07
C LYS A 165 1.20 16.70 -6.71
N ASP A 166 0.46 17.12 -5.68
CA ASP A 166 0.99 17.28 -4.31
C ASP A 166 -0.11 17.02 -3.27
N VAL A 167 -0.03 15.86 -2.59
CA VAL A 167 -0.98 15.47 -1.54
C VAL A 167 -0.83 16.23 -0.22
N TYR A 168 0.20 17.07 -0.09
CA TYR A 168 0.43 17.90 1.09
C TYR A 168 -0.09 19.33 0.92
N SER A 169 -0.49 19.72 -0.29
CA SER A 169 -1.15 21.01 -0.56
C SER A 169 -2.64 20.92 -0.25
N SER A 170 -3.18 21.89 0.51
CA SER A 170 -4.62 21.97 0.78
C SER A 170 -5.45 22.33 -0.45
N THR A 171 -4.82 22.87 -1.49
CA THR A 171 -5.44 23.12 -2.80
C THR A 171 -4.81 22.17 -3.83
N PRO A 172 -5.55 21.16 -4.32
CA PRO A 172 -5.00 20.18 -5.25
C PRO A 172 -4.70 20.84 -6.60
N THR A 173 -3.54 20.49 -7.17
CA THR A 173 -3.25 20.74 -8.58
C THR A 173 -3.41 19.43 -9.33
N HIS A 174 -4.35 19.38 -10.26
CA HIS A 174 -4.66 18.19 -11.04
C HIS A 174 -3.61 17.88 -12.11
N ASP A 175 -3.40 16.60 -12.38
CA ASP A 175 -2.54 16.12 -13.47
C ASP A 175 -3.25 16.03 -14.83
N ASP A 176 -4.57 16.22 -14.85
CA ASP A 176 -5.46 16.14 -16.01
C ASP A 176 -5.50 14.75 -16.66
N VAL A 177 -5.29 13.69 -15.87
CA VAL A 177 -5.35 12.30 -16.34
C VAL A 177 -6.28 11.46 -15.46
N GLN A 178 -7.30 10.88 -16.09
CA GLN A 178 -8.06 9.78 -15.50
C GLN A 178 -7.43 8.45 -15.93
N GLN A 179 -6.71 7.82 -15.01
CA GLN A 179 -6.07 6.54 -15.26
C GLN A 179 -7.11 5.43 -15.46
N SER A 180 -6.89 4.52 -16.40
CA SER A 180 -7.83 3.41 -16.66
C SER A 180 -7.99 2.49 -15.44
N PHE A 181 -6.92 2.29 -14.67
CA PHE A 181 -6.93 1.48 -13.45
C PHE A 181 -7.76 2.10 -12.32
N PHE A 182 -8.10 3.40 -12.37
CA PHE A 182 -9.05 3.95 -11.41
C PHE A 182 -10.42 3.25 -11.54
N LEU A 183 -10.87 3.04 -12.76
CA LEU A 183 -12.13 2.35 -13.04
C LEU A 183 -12.01 0.83 -12.87
N ALA A 184 -10.89 0.25 -13.30
CA ALA A 184 -10.70 -1.20 -13.29
C ALA A 184 -10.36 -1.77 -11.91
N GLU A 185 -9.68 -1.00 -11.06
CA GLU A 185 -9.13 -1.49 -9.80
C GLU A 185 -9.66 -0.67 -8.62
N THR A 186 -9.39 0.64 -8.58
CA THR A 186 -9.72 1.49 -7.41
C THR A 186 -11.21 1.50 -7.06
N LEU A 187 -12.10 1.50 -8.05
CA LEU A 187 -13.56 1.46 -7.83
C LEU A 187 -14.14 0.04 -7.69
N ASN A 188 -13.36 -1.01 -7.95
CA ASN A 188 -13.81 -2.41 -7.85
C ASN A 188 -13.38 -3.11 -6.55
N CYS A 189 -12.41 -2.54 -5.83
CA CYS A 189 -12.01 -2.97 -4.49
C CYS A 189 -13.04 -2.61 -3.43
#